data_AF-A0A850TV09-F1
#
_entry.id   AF-A0A850TV09-F1
#
_cell.length_a   1.000
_cell.length_b   1.000
_cell.length_c   1.000
_cell.angle_alpha   90.00
_cell.angle_beta   90.00
_cell.angle_gamma   90.00
#
_symmetry.space_group_name_H-M   'P 1'
#
loop_
_entity.id
_entity.type
_entity.pdbx_description
1 polymer ?
#
loop_
_entity_poly.entity_id
_entity_poly.type
_entity_poly.pdbx_seq_one_letter_code
_entity_poly.pdbx_strand_id
1 'polypeptide(L)'
;EAAAVEPAPFRHGVIPGFLAGPAFAEALRDELLGLGFRGRRNDLLSLRQSEELGARPEPHVAALRHALCEEFRAWLSAVTQIELEPTIDISCAKYEYTDVLLCHDDELEGRRIAFILYLVPPWEEGDGGTLDLYSADEHFQPQQIVKSLVPSWNTLVFFEVSPVSFHQARSFLSQEKCRLSVSGWFHGPSIVRPARHHDAPLPRSPHIPCDHEILYEWINLVYLDMDSQAQIQEEFEERSEILLKDFLKKDKYQLLCEALESKAIQWSSRGPANKRLYETAEDDSLPDILKKFLHLLRSEALFLLLSNFTGLKLHFLAPSDEDEDAGEGRADDTAGHSGPKPEQEETEQHAEHSPHQPDQPDNIPEAQDSKKQNGKLSTPVCAGELRRWTHGHYTLVHDTQATEFALDLLFFCGCEDWDPEYGGFTSYIAKGEDEELLTVNPEDNCLALVYRDKETMKFVKYINHHSLARLKKHPNRTGFWDFSFVYYE
;
A
#
# COMPACT_ATOMS: atom_id res chain seq x y z
N GLU A 1 -24.20 -2.58 35.18
CA GLU A 1 -23.38 -3.64 35.82
C GLU A 1 -21.93 -3.20 35.87
N ALA A 2 -21.02 -3.95 36.53
CA ALA A 2 -19.61 -3.58 36.65
C ALA A 2 -18.75 -3.92 35.40
N ALA A 3 -19.19 -4.87 34.60
CA ALA A 3 -18.63 -5.20 33.30
C ALA A 3 -19.76 -5.68 32.38
N ALA A 4 -19.68 -5.35 31.09
CA ALA A 4 -20.54 -5.91 30.05
C ALA A 4 -19.67 -6.58 29.00
N VAL A 5 -20.04 -7.79 28.57
CA VAL A 5 -19.40 -8.50 27.44
C VAL A 5 -20.46 -8.70 26.37
N GLU A 6 -20.21 -8.18 25.19
CA GLU A 6 -21.12 -8.20 24.05
C GLU A 6 -20.56 -9.12 22.93
N PRO A 7 -21.41 -9.94 22.29
CA PRO A 7 -20.95 -10.92 21.30
C PRO A 7 -20.77 -10.33 19.89
N ALA A 8 -21.27 -9.12 19.61
CA ALA A 8 -21.35 -8.53 18.28
C ALA A 8 -20.72 -7.11 18.25
N PRO A 9 -20.00 -6.71 17.18
CA PRO A 9 -19.70 -7.50 15.97
C PRO A 9 -18.82 -8.71 16.22
N PHE A 10 -18.00 -8.66 17.26
CA PHE A 10 -17.25 -9.77 17.83
C PHE A 10 -17.21 -9.63 19.36
N ARG A 11 -16.70 -10.65 20.05
CA ARG A 11 -16.62 -10.69 21.52
C ARG A 11 -15.72 -9.59 22.04
N HIS A 12 -16.34 -8.60 22.68
CA HIS A 12 -15.64 -7.50 23.33
C HIS A 12 -16.32 -7.14 24.65
N GLY A 13 -15.56 -6.59 25.59
CA GLY A 13 -16.05 -6.18 26.90
C GLY A 13 -15.58 -4.78 27.30
N VAL A 14 -16.39 -4.11 28.10
CA VAL A 14 -16.12 -2.76 28.62
C VAL A 14 -16.27 -2.76 30.14
N ILE A 15 -15.25 -2.22 30.83
CA ILE A 15 -15.15 -2.13 32.29
C ILE A 15 -14.85 -0.66 32.66
N PRO A 16 -15.89 0.16 32.93
CA PRO A 16 -15.72 1.52 33.46
C PRO A 16 -15.26 1.47 34.92
N GLY A 17 -14.36 2.39 35.30
CA GLY A 17 -13.83 2.46 36.67
C GLY A 17 -12.89 1.31 37.03
N PHE A 18 -12.12 0.82 36.06
CA PHE A 18 -11.27 -0.39 36.17
C PHE A 18 -10.30 -0.33 37.37
N LEU A 19 -9.62 0.80 37.57
CA LEU A 19 -8.74 1.04 38.71
C LEU A 19 -9.55 1.59 39.89
N ALA A 20 -9.63 0.83 40.98
CA ALA A 20 -10.47 1.16 42.14
C ALA A 20 -10.06 2.43 42.91
N GLY A 21 -8.79 2.85 42.82
CA GLY A 21 -8.26 4.02 43.53
C GLY A 21 -8.07 5.23 42.59
N PRO A 22 -8.84 6.33 42.73
CA PRO A 22 -8.68 7.52 41.89
C PRO A 22 -7.26 8.11 41.92
N ALA A 23 -6.67 8.22 43.11
CA ALA A 23 -5.30 8.69 43.29
C ALA A 23 -4.25 7.79 42.61
N PHE A 24 -4.50 6.48 42.53
CA PHE A 24 -3.62 5.55 41.80
C PHE A 24 -3.72 5.79 40.29
N ALA A 25 -4.93 5.99 39.75
CA ALA A 25 -5.12 6.26 38.33
C ALA A 25 -4.50 7.61 37.90
N GLU A 26 -4.59 8.64 38.75
CA GLU A 26 -3.93 9.93 38.52
C GLU A 26 -2.40 9.81 38.55
N ALA A 27 -1.83 9.16 39.57
CA ALA A 27 -0.37 8.97 39.66
C ALA A 27 0.18 8.06 38.55
N LEU A 28 -0.56 7.02 38.15
CA LEU A 28 -0.25 6.18 36.98
C LEU A 28 -0.24 7.01 35.69
N ARG A 29 -1.24 7.86 35.45
CA ARG A 29 -1.25 8.78 34.30
C ARG A 29 0.00 9.64 34.31
N ASP A 30 0.38 10.20 35.46
CA ASP A 30 1.52 11.12 35.55
C ASP A 30 2.87 10.41 35.32
N GLU A 31 3.05 9.19 35.82
CA GLU A 31 4.19 8.32 35.47
C GLU A 31 4.24 8.03 33.96
N LEU A 32 3.11 7.59 33.38
CA LEU A 32 3.00 7.28 31.96
C LEU A 32 3.23 8.49 31.05
N LEU A 33 2.81 9.69 31.47
CA LEU A 33 3.05 10.93 30.74
C LEU A 33 4.54 11.29 30.70
N GLY A 34 5.28 10.97 31.76
CA GLY A 34 6.73 11.20 31.91
C GLY A 34 7.63 10.20 31.17
N LEU A 35 7.08 9.13 30.60
CA LEU A 35 7.84 8.18 29.77
C LEU A 35 8.35 8.85 28.48
N GLY A 36 9.42 8.30 27.90
CA GLY A 36 9.85 8.62 26.55
C GLY A 36 8.92 7.99 25.50
N PHE A 37 8.48 8.78 24.52
CA PHE A 37 7.66 8.31 23.40
C PHE A 37 8.39 8.55 22.09
N ARG A 38 8.31 7.58 21.18
CA ARG A 38 8.80 7.68 19.80
C ARG A 38 7.60 7.80 18.86
N GLY A 39 7.72 8.66 17.86
CA GLY A 39 6.74 8.71 16.77
C GLY A 39 6.81 7.41 15.97
N ARG A 40 5.66 6.80 15.69
CA ARG A 40 5.51 5.68 14.76
C ARG A 40 4.58 6.13 13.64
N ARG A 41 5.03 5.94 12.40
CA ARG A 41 4.30 6.29 11.19
C ARG A 41 4.68 5.28 10.10
N ASN A 42 3.67 4.68 9.49
CA ASN A 42 3.77 3.84 8.29
C ASN A 42 2.50 4.12 7.46
N ASP A 43 1.99 3.17 6.68
CA ASP A 43 0.67 3.26 6.04
C ASP A 43 -0.47 3.29 7.08
N LEU A 44 -0.53 2.26 7.94
CA LEU A 44 -1.60 1.94 8.88
C LEU A 44 -1.79 2.98 10.00
N LEU A 45 -0.71 3.58 10.50
CA LEU A 45 -0.76 4.46 11.67
C LEU A 45 0.02 5.78 11.55
N SER A 46 -0.36 6.71 12.41
CA SER A 46 0.45 7.82 12.92
C SER A 46 0.09 7.96 14.39
N LEU A 47 1.05 7.74 15.28
CA LEU A 47 0.87 7.89 16.73
C LEU A 47 2.23 8.04 17.43
N ARG A 48 2.22 8.28 18.74
CA ARG A 48 3.42 8.18 19.57
C ARG A 48 3.30 7.02 20.55
N GLN A 49 4.30 6.16 20.61
CA GLN A 49 4.32 4.98 21.48
C GLN A 49 5.53 5.01 22.41
N SER A 50 5.34 4.58 23.65
CA SER A 50 6.47 4.26 24.53
C SER A 50 7.17 3.00 24.03
N GLU A 51 8.39 2.76 24.52
CA GLU A 51 8.93 1.40 24.59
C GLU A 51 8.02 0.53 25.48
N GLU A 52 8.18 -0.79 25.38
CA GLU A 52 7.41 -1.73 26.19
C GLU A 52 7.56 -1.45 27.70
N LEU A 53 6.47 -1.63 28.45
CA LEU A 53 6.41 -1.35 29.89
C LEU A 53 7.03 -2.45 30.76
N GLY A 54 7.60 -3.50 30.14
CA GLY A 54 8.26 -4.69 30.68
C GLY A 54 8.68 -4.65 32.16
N ALA A 55 9.98 -4.58 32.46
CA ALA A 55 10.48 -4.50 33.84
C ALA A 55 10.67 -3.04 34.34
N ARG A 56 9.76 -2.13 33.95
CA ARG A 56 9.81 -0.70 34.32
C ARG A 56 9.81 -0.51 35.85
N PRO A 57 10.70 0.35 36.41
CA PRO A 57 10.83 0.59 37.86
C PRO A 57 9.80 1.55 38.45
N GLU A 58 9.08 2.32 37.63
CA GLU A 58 8.08 3.29 38.08
C GLU A 58 6.94 2.56 38.84
N PRO A 59 6.63 2.94 40.10
CA PRO A 59 5.86 2.08 41.00
C PRO A 59 4.40 1.87 40.60
N HIS A 60 3.73 2.85 40.00
CA HIS A 60 2.34 2.68 39.55
C HIS A 60 2.28 1.89 38.24
N VAL A 61 3.24 2.09 37.33
CA VAL A 61 3.41 1.25 36.13
C VAL A 61 3.69 -0.21 36.51
N ALA A 62 4.59 -0.46 37.46
CA ALA A 62 4.92 -1.79 37.93
C ALA A 62 3.73 -2.48 38.64
N ALA A 63 2.96 -1.72 39.45
CA ALA A 63 1.75 -2.22 40.09
C ALA A 63 0.63 -2.53 39.07
N LEU A 64 0.43 -1.68 38.06
CA LEU A 64 -0.50 -1.96 36.96
C LEU A 64 -0.10 -3.25 36.22
N ARG A 65 1.17 -3.40 35.87
CA ARG A 65 1.67 -4.62 35.20
C ARG A 65 1.39 -5.86 36.04
N HIS A 66 1.71 -5.84 37.34
CA HIS A 66 1.42 -6.96 38.25
C HIS A 66 -0.08 -7.30 38.29
N ALA A 67 -0.95 -6.29 38.43
CA ALA A 67 -2.40 -6.49 38.43
C ALA A 67 -2.93 -7.07 37.10
N LEU A 68 -2.34 -6.67 35.96
CA LEU A 68 -2.67 -7.23 34.65
C LEU A 68 -2.18 -8.69 34.50
N CYS A 69 -0.90 -8.96 34.80
CA CYS A 69 -0.27 -10.28 34.67
C CYS A 69 -0.91 -11.36 35.57
N GLU A 70 -1.26 -11.02 36.81
CA GLU A 70 -1.70 -11.99 37.81
C GLU A 70 -3.21 -12.01 37.96
N GLU A 71 -3.80 -10.94 38.50
CA GLU A 71 -5.19 -10.90 38.93
C GLU A 71 -6.16 -10.81 37.74
N PHE A 72 -5.92 -9.84 36.85
CA PHE A 72 -6.81 -9.60 35.71
C PHE A 72 -6.69 -10.71 34.66
N ARG A 73 -5.49 -11.21 34.36
CA ARG A 73 -5.32 -12.38 33.47
C ARG A 73 -6.12 -13.58 33.96
N ALA A 74 -6.03 -13.93 35.24
CA ALA A 74 -6.75 -15.08 35.80
C ALA A 74 -8.28 -14.91 35.68
N TRP A 75 -8.78 -13.71 35.97
CA TRP A 75 -10.20 -13.35 35.76
C TRP A 75 -10.60 -13.42 34.28
N LEU A 76 -9.76 -12.89 33.39
CA LEU A 76 -10.01 -12.78 31.96
C LEU A 76 -10.05 -14.16 31.29
N SER A 77 -9.15 -15.08 31.66
CA SER A 77 -9.21 -16.49 31.28
C SER A 77 -10.54 -17.13 31.71
N ALA A 78 -10.98 -16.88 32.94
CA ALA A 78 -12.22 -17.43 33.48
C ALA A 78 -13.49 -16.86 32.81
N VAL A 79 -13.50 -15.58 32.41
CA VAL A 79 -14.66 -14.97 31.74
C VAL A 79 -14.72 -15.28 30.24
N THR A 80 -13.58 -15.34 29.56
CA THR A 80 -13.52 -15.63 28.12
C THR A 80 -13.49 -17.12 27.79
N GLN A 81 -13.17 -17.97 28.77
CA GLN A 81 -12.91 -19.41 28.60
C GLN A 81 -11.72 -19.69 27.67
N ILE A 82 -10.72 -18.81 27.70
CA ILE A 82 -9.45 -18.92 26.96
C ILE A 82 -8.33 -19.18 27.98
N GLU A 83 -7.45 -20.13 27.71
CA GLU A 83 -6.24 -20.33 28.51
C GLU A 83 -5.18 -19.29 28.12
N LEU A 84 -4.93 -18.31 29.00
CA LEU A 84 -3.97 -17.23 28.75
C LEU A 84 -2.61 -17.51 29.41
N GLU A 85 -1.56 -17.38 28.61
CA GLU A 85 -0.16 -17.48 29.04
C GLU A 85 0.23 -16.33 29.99
N PRO A 86 1.26 -16.49 30.85
CA PRO A 86 1.80 -15.39 31.65
C PRO A 86 2.35 -14.22 30.82
N THR A 87 2.69 -14.47 29.56
CA THR A 87 3.19 -13.49 28.59
C THR A 87 2.11 -12.44 28.28
N ILE A 88 2.46 -11.17 28.46
CA ILE A 88 1.62 -10.02 28.12
C ILE A 88 2.50 -8.92 27.54
N ASP A 89 2.16 -8.47 26.33
CA ASP A 89 2.78 -7.28 25.75
C ASP A 89 2.07 -6.06 26.33
N ILE A 90 2.80 -5.06 26.83
CA ILE A 90 2.18 -3.82 27.34
C ILE A 90 2.95 -2.60 26.85
N SER A 91 2.25 -1.65 26.24
CA SER A 91 2.80 -0.36 25.80
C SER A 91 1.90 0.80 26.21
N CYS A 92 2.46 2.02 26.24
CA CYS A 92 1.68 3.24 26.37
C CYS A 92 1.62 3.95 25.00
N ALA A 93 0.43 4.40 24.61
CA ALA A 93 0.20 5.15 23.38
C ALA A 93 -0.36 6.55 23.69
N LYS A 94 0.11 7.54 22.94
CA LYS A 94 -0.39 8.90 22.88
C LYS A 94 -0.83 9.18 21.44
N TYR A 95 -2.07 9.62 21.27
CA TYR A 95 -2.56 10.21 20.02
C TYR A 95 -2.78 11.70 20.26
N GLU A 96 -2.19 12.53 19.40
CA GLU A 96 -2.38 13.98 19.32
C GLU A 96 -3.03 14.35 17.98
N TYR A 97 -3.32 15.63 17.76
CA TYR A 97 -4.12 16.08 16.61
C TYR A 97 -3.63 15.45 15.30
N THR A 98 -4.57 14.89 14.53
CA THR A 98 -4.40 14.09 13.29
C THR A 98 -3.87 12.66 13.40
N ASP A 99 -3.34 12.23 14.54
CA ASP A 99 -2.95 10.83 14.75
C ASP A 99 -4.15 9.88 14.57
N VAL A 100 -3.85 8.66 14.10
CA VAL A 100 -4.81 7.65 13.67
C VAL A 100 -4.18 6.25 13.72
N LEU A 101 -5.00 5.22 13.92
CA LEU A 101 -4.65 3.82 13.68
C LEU A 101 -5.80 3.20 12.89
N LEU A 102 -5.56 2.87 11.62
CA LEU A 102 -6.59 2.47 10.66
C LEU A 102 -7.08 1.02 10.87
N CYS A 103 -7.97 0.55 10.00
CA CYS A 103 -8.66 -0.73 10.14
C CYS A 103 -7.69 -1.93 10.10
N HIS A 104 -7.58 -2.66 11.20
CA HIS A 104 -6.77 -3.88 11.39
C HIS A 104 -7.47 -4.84 12.37
N ASP A 105 -7.01 -6.09 12.48
CA ASP A 105 -7.65 -7.14 13.28
C ASP A 105 -6.81 -7.64 14.48
N ASP A 106 -5.62 -7.04 14.68
CA ASP A 106 -4.58 -7.44 15.64
C ASP A 106 -3.93 -8.83 15.39
N GLU A 107 -3.97 -9.35 14.15
CA GLU A 107 -3.29 -10.58 13.76
C GLU A 107 -1.78 -10.56 14.05
N LEU A 108 -1.39 -11.35 15.06
CA LEU A 108 -0.03 -11.86 15.25
C LEU A 108 -0.11 -13.22 15.95
N GLU A 109 0.93 -14.05 15.82
CA GLU A 109 1.01 -15.31 16.56
C GLU A 109 1.02 -15.06 18.09
N GLY A 110 0.45 -16.00 18.86
CA GLY A 110 0.31 -15.89 20.32
C GLY A 110 -0.80 -14.95 20.81
N ARG A 111 -1.08 -13.82 20.13
CA ARG A 111 -2.08 -12.84 20.57
C ARG A 111 -3.49 -13.43 20.64
N ARG A 112 -4.14 -13.33 21.80
CA ARG A 112 -5.50 -13.86 22.02
C ARG A 112 -6.52 -12.86 22.54
N ILE A 113 -6.13 -11.92 23.39
CA ILE A 113 -7.03 -10.85 23.85
C ILE A 113 -6.29 -9.53 23.84
N ALA A 114 -6.75 -8.60 22.99
CA ALA A 114 -6.31 -7.22 23.01
C ALA A 114 -6.99 -6.48 24.17
N PHE A 115 -6.30 -5.54 24.79
CA PHE A 115 -6.88 -4.65 25.80
C PHE A 115 -6.37 -3.21 25.65
N ILE A 116 -7.22 -2.27 26.06
CA ILE A 116 -6.94 -0.83 26.03
C ILE A 116 -7.54 -0.21 27.31
N LEU A 117 -6.68 0.33 28.18
CA LEU A 117 -7.05 1.12 29.36
C LEU A 117 -6.89 2.60 29.05
N TYR A 118 -7.99 3.34 29.04
CA TYR A 118 -8.03 4.77 28.75
C TYR A 118 -7.74 5.62 29.99
N LEU A 119 -6.79 6.55 29.88
CA LEU A 119 -6.43 7.54 30.91
C LEU A 119 -6.54 8.95 30.34
N VAL A 120 -7.68 9.20 29.67
CA VAL A 120 -7.99 10.42 28.92
C VAL A 120 -8.63 11.52 29.79
N PRO A 121 -8.45 12.81 29.48
CA PRO A 121 -9.28 13.90 30.03
C PRO A 121 -10.76 13.74 29.61
N PRO A 122 -11.68 14.60 30.10
CA PRO A 122 -13.08 14.60 29.64
C PRO A 122 -13.19 14.61 28.10
N TRP A 123 -13.90 13.63 27.58
CA TRP A 123 -13.90 13.25 26.16
C TRP A 123 -15.33 13.13 25.64
N GLU A 124 -15.52 13.53 24.39
CA GLU A 124 -16.79 13.41 23.67
C GLU A 124 -16.56 12.90 22.23
N GLU A 125 -17.62 12.50 21.54
CA GLU A 125 -17.53 11.97 20.17
C GLU A 125 -16.89 12.97 19.19
N GLY A 126 -17.12 14.27 19.40
CA GLY A 126 -16.55 15.36 18.60
C GLY A 126 -15.03 15.54 18.73
N ASP A 127 -14.39 14.97 19.77
CA ASP A 127 -12.93 14.97 19.89
C ASP A 127 -12.26 13.99 18.90
N GLY A 128 -13.00 13.03 18.35
CA GLY A 128 -12.44 11.89 17.62
C GLY A 128 -11.75 10.88 18.55
N GLY A 129 -10.84 10.06 18.02
CA GLY A 129 -10.12 9.05 18.82
C GLY A 129 -11.00 7.89 19.33
N THR A 130 -12.20 7.71 18.77
CA THR A 130 -13.09 6.58 19.07
C THR A 130 -12.44 5.25 18.69
N LEU A 131 -12.75 4.19 19.45
CA LEU A 131 -12.48 2.83 19.03
C LEU A 131 -13.70 2.34 18.23
N ASP A 132 -13.55 2.33 16.91
CA ASP A 132 -14.60 1.88 15.99
C ASP A 132 -14.42 0.37 15.72
N LEU A 133 -15.51 -0.40 15.80
CA LEU A 133 -15.53 -1.85 15.55
C LEU A 133 -16.34 -2.16 14.28
N TYR A 134 -15.79 -2.96 13.38
CA TYR A 134 -16.39 -3.32 12.10
C TYR A 134 -17.20 -4.62 12.17
N SER A 135 -18.24 -4.73 11.35
CA SER A 135 -18.78 -6.04 10.94
C SER A 135 -17.87 -6.68 9.89
N ALA A 136 -17.87 -8.02 9.83
CA ALA A 136 -17.20 -8.79 8.79
C ALA A 136 -18.23 -9.39 7.80
N ASP A 137 -17.81 -9.60 6.55
CA ASP A 137 -18.60 -10.24 5.49
C ASP A 137 -18.35 -11.77 5.36
N GLU A 138 -18.95 -12.40 4.35
CA GLU A 138 -18.79 -13.83 4.05
C GLU A 138 -17.37 -14.22 3.60
N HIS A 139 -16.49 -13.25 3.38
CA HIS A 139 -15.08 -13.42 2.99
C HIS A 139 -14.11 -13.01 4.11
N PHE A 140 -14.62 -12.84 5.33
CA PHE A 140 -13.85 -12.39 6.49
C PHE A 140 -13.15 -11.03 6.25
N GLN A 141 -13.77 -10.13 5.47
CA GLN A 141 -13.30 -8.76 5.26
C GLN A 141 -14.17 -7.75 6.04
N PRO A 142 -13.61 -6.63 6.52
CA PRO A 142 -14.36 -5.59 7.21
C PRO A 142 -15.29 -4.84 6.25
N GLN A 143 -16.56 -4.74 6.61
CA GLN A 143 -17.61 -4.15 5.80
C GLN A 143 -17.92 -2.71 6.23
N GLN A 144 -18.44 -2.51 7.45
CA GLN A 144 -18.83 -1.20 7.96
C GLN A 144 -18.66 -1.12 9.48
N ILE A 145 -18.48 0.09 10.00
CA ILE A 145 -18.45 0.36 11.44
C ILE A 145 -19.86 0.16 12.00
N VAL A 146 -20.03 -0.79 12.92
CA VAL A 146 -21.32 -1.07 13.57
C VAL A 146 -21.34 -0.68 15.05
N LYS A 147 -20.18 -0.39 15.64
CA LYS A 147 -20.06 0.15 16.99
C LYS A 147 -18.92 1.16 17.06
N SER A 148 -19.11 2.23 17.83
CA SER A 148 -18.07 3.21 18.11
C SER A 148 -18.03 3.46 19.62
N LEU A 149 -16.86 3.26 20.23
CA LEU A 149 -16.63 3.39 21.66
C LEU A 149 -15.86 4.69 21.92
N VAL A 150 -16.51 5.66 22.56
CA VAL A 150 -15.88 6.90 23.02
C VAL A 150 -14.96 6.56 24.22
N PRO A 151 -13.67 6.89 24.17
CA PRO A 151 -12.76 6.62 25.29
C PRO A 151 -13.15 7.50 26.49
N SER A 152 -13.03 6.97 27.71
CA SER A 152 -13.35 7.68 28.94
C SER A 152 -12.36 7.35 30.04
N TRP A 153 -12.17 8.27 30.99
CA TRP A 153 -11.21 8.11 32.09
C TRP A 153 -11.42 6.81 32.85
N ASN A 154 -10.34 6.06 33.07
CA ASN A 154 -10.31 4.83 33.85
C ASN A 154 -11.26 3.74 33.31
N THR A 155 -11.42 3.66 31.99
CA THR A 155 -12.24 2.63 31.31
C THR A 155 -11.33 1.66 30.58
N LEU A 156 -11.45 0.38 30.88
CA LEU A 156 -10.78 -0.70 30.14
C LEU A 156 -11.73 -1.31 29.12
N VAL A 157 -11.28 -1.44 27.88
CA VAL A 157 -11.91 -2.23 26.83
C VAL A 157 -11.02 -3.43 26.52
N PHE A 158 -11.61 -4.59 26.25
CA PHE A 158 -10.89 -5.78 25.79
C PHE A 158 -11.69 -6.54 24.72
N PHE A 159 -11.03 -7.29 23.85
CA PHE A 159 -11.69 -8.12 22.84
C PHE A 159 -10.85 -9.32 22.40
N GLU A 160 -11.52 -10.38 21.99
CA GLU A 160 -10.85 -11.59 21.46
C GLU A 160 -10.24 -11.29 20.07
N VAL A 161 -8.94 -11.54 19.93
CA VAL A 161 -8.21 -11.43 18.66
C VAL A 161 -8.63 -12.61 17.78
N SER A 162 -9.16 -12.32 16.60
CA SER A 162 -9.77 -13.29 15.69
C SER A 162 -9.71 -12.81 14.24
N PRO A 163 -9.97 -13.67 13.24
CA PRO A 163 -10.05 -13.26 11.82
C PRO A 163 -11.18 -12.29 11.47
N VAL A 164 -11.93 -11.79 12.46
CA VAL A 164 -13.04 -10.84 12.30
C VAL A 164 -12.99 -9.69 13.31
N SER A 165 -11.94 -9.57 14.15
CA SER A 165 -11.81 -8.51 15.17
C SER A 165 -11.36 -7.15 14.59
N PHE A 166 -11.89 -6.81 13.41
CA PHE A 166 -11.53 -5.59 12.70
C PHE A 166 -11.98 -4.33 13.45
N HIS A 167 -11.02 -3.46 13.71
CA HIS A 167 -11.23 -2.22 14.46
C HIS A 167 -10.24 -1.13 14.04
N GLN A 168 -10.52 0.12 14.42
CA GLN A 168 -9.62 1.26 14.22
C GLN A 168 -9.68 2.22 15.42
N ALA A 169 -8.63 3.01 15.62
CA ALA A 169 -8.71 4.24 16.40
C ALA A 169 -8.90 5.42 15.42
N ARG A 170 -10.12 5.98 15.39
CA ARG A 170 -10.50 7.07 14.48
C ARG A 170 -9.56 8.27 14.66
N SER A 171 -9.25 8.95 13.54
CA SER A 171 -8.38 10.14 13.57
C SER A 171 -8.84 11.15 14.61
N PHE A 172 -7.87 11.71 15.32
CA PHE A 172 -8.11 12.58 16.46
C PHE A 172 -8.18 14.06 16.06
N LEU A 173 -9.22 14.75 16.54
CA LEU A 173 -9.65 16.06 16.02
C LEU A 173 -9.40 17.21 17.00
N SER A 174 -9.21 16.93 18.29
CA SER A 174 -8.89 17.96 19.28
C SER A 174 -7.43 18.41 19.16
N GLN A 175 -7.20 19.73 19.21
CA GLN A 175 -5.86 20.33 19.20
C GLN A 175 -5.29 20.56 20.61
N GLU A 176 -6.12 20.41 21.65
CA GLU A 176 -5.76 20.73 23.04
C GLU A 176 -5.65 19.49 23.95
N LYS A 177 -6.38 18.42 23.62
CA LYS A 177 -6.41 17.17 24.41
C LYS A 177 -5.36 16.18 23.91
N CYS A 178 -5.02 15.19 24.72
CA CYS A 178 -4.16 14.07 24.34
C CYS A 178 -4.84 12.74 24.72
N ARG A 179 -4.88 11.79 23.79
CA ARG A 179 -5.47 10.46 24.01
C ARG A 179 -4.40 9.54 24.59
N LEU A 180 -4.29 9.49 25.92
CA LEU A 180 -3.41 8.56 26.61
C LEU A 180 -4.12 7.22 26.85
N SER A 181 -3.47 6.12 26.47
CA SER A 181 -3.93 4.77 26.77
C SER A 181 -2.78 3.80 27.03
N VAL A 182 -2.94 2.89 27.98
CA VAL A 182 -2.12 1.67 28.08
C VAL A 182 -2.81 0.59 27.26
N SER A 183 -2.10 -0.03 26.32
CA SER A 183 -2.66 -1.05 25.44
C SER A 183 -1.68 -2.19 25.18
N GLY A 184 -2.22 -3.36 24.90
CA GLY A 184 -1.42 -4.57 24.76
C GLY A 184 -2.25 -5.82 24.50
N TRP A 185 -1.58 -6.98 24.58
CA TRP A 185 -2.16 -8.28 24.27
C TRP A 185 -1.82 -9.32 25.33
N PHE A 186 -2.83 -10.04 25.79
CA PHE A 186 -2.65 -11.31 26.48
C PHE A 186 -2.42 -12.41 25.45
N HIS A 187 -1.38 -13.20 25.66
CA HIS A 187 -1.03 -14.32 24.79
C HIS A 187 -1.73 -15.62 25.22
N GLY A 188 -1.79 -16.58 24.31
CA GLY A 188 -2.33 -17.92 24.54
C GLY A 188 -2.29 -18.77 23.27
N PRO A 189 -2.92 -19.96 23.28
CA PRO A 189 -2.85 -20.91 22.16
C PRO A 189 -3.30 -20.28 20.83
N SER A 190 -2.43 -20.37 19.82
CA SER A 190 -2.68 -19.90 18.45
C SER A 190 -3.99 -20.46 17.87
N ILE A 191 -4.71 -19.61 17.15
CA ILE A 191 -5.98 -19.97 16.49
C ILE A 191 -5.76 -20.28 15.00
N VAL A 192 -6.57 -21.18 14.45
CA VAL A 192 -6.59 -21.45 13.01
C VAL A 192 -7.21 -20.25 12.30
N ARG A 193 -6.49 -19.71 11.30
CA ARG A 193 -6.95 -18.59 10.47
C ARG A 193 -7.41 -19.08 9.09
N PRO A 194 -8.44 -18.47 8.48
CA PRO A 194 -8.89 -18.82 7.14
C PRO A 194 -7.85 -18.43 6.08
N ALA A 195 -7.96 -19.04 4.89
CA ALA A 195 -7.19 -18.57 3.74
C ALA A 195 -7.55 -17.12 3.41
N ARG A 196 -6.55 -16.29 3.12
CA ARG A 196 -6.74 -14.85 2.88
C ARG A 196 -7.53 -14.60 1.60
N HIS A 197 -8.47 -13.66 1.64
CA HIS A 197 -9.28 -13.29 0.48
C HIS A 197 -8.50 -12.40 -0.49
N HIS A 198 -8.29 -12.90 -1.72
CA HIS A 198 -7.73 -12.15 -2.82
C HIS A 198 -8.84 -11.40 -3.57
N ASP A 199 -8.71 -10.08 -3.65
CA ASP A 199 -9.63 -9.26 -4.43
C ASP A 199 -9.45 -9.55 -5.93
N ALA A 200 -10.51 -9.40 -6.72
CA ALA A 200 -10.37 -9.37 -8.17
C ALA A 200 -9.49 -8.16 -8.57
N PRO A 201 -8.42 -8.35 -9.36
CA PRO A 201 -7.61 -7.23 -9.83
C PRO A 201 -8.42 -6.33 -10.77
N LEU A 202 -7.99 -5.08 -10.93
CA LEU A 202 -8.57 -4.20 -11.95
C LEU A 202 -8.45 -4.86 -13.34
N PRO A 203 -9.50 -4.81 -14.18
CA PRO A 203 -9.44 -5.37 -15.53
C PRO A 203 -8.28 -4.74 -16.33
N ARG A 204 -7.40 -5.59 -16.86
CA ARG A 204 -6.33 -5.18 -17.77
C ARG A 204 -6.82 -5.22 -19.21
N SER A 205 -6.46 -4.21 -19.99
CA SER A 205 -6.75 -4.11 -21.42
C SER A 205 -5.49 -3.74 -22.21
N PRO A 206 -5.29 -4.26 -23.43
CA PRO A 206 -4.26 -3.74 -24.33
C PRO A 206 -4.54 -2.29 -24.71
N HIS A 207 -3.58 -1.65 -25.38
CA HIS A 207 -3.78 -0.32 -25.93
C HIS A 207 -4.96 -0.28 -26.91
N ILE A 208 -5.59 0.89 -27.02
CA ILE A 208 -6.63 1.19 -28.00
C ILE A 208 -5.93 1.79 -29.23
N PRO A 209 -6.06 1.18 -30.43
CA PRO A 209 -5.44 1.70 -31.64
C PRO A 209 -5.85 3.14 -31.92
N CYS A 210 -4.86 4.02 -32.06
CA CYS A 210 -5.06 5.47 -32.14
C CYS A 210 -3.87 6.14 -32.84
N ASP A 211 -4.15 7.15 -33.66
CA ASP A 211 -3.11 7.91 -34.36
C ASP A 211 -2.36 8.85 -33.40
N HIS A 212 -1.07 9.07 -33.67
CA HIS A 212 -0.17 9.90 -32.87
C HIS A 212 -0.64 11.37 -32.73
N GLU A 213 -1.54 11.85 -33.60
CA GLU A 213 -2.19 13.16 -33.49
C GLU A 213 -2.82 13.42 -32.11
N ILE A 214 -3.30 12.39 -31.40
CA ILE A 214 -3.85 12.54 -30.05
C ILE A 214 -2.82 13.10 -29.05
N LEU A 215 -1.54 12.74 -29.20
CA LEU A 215 -0.47 13.28 -28.34
C LEU A 215 -0.33 14.79 -28.55
N TYR A 216 -0.36 15.24 -29.81
CA TYR A 216 -0.28 16.67 -30.15
C TYR A 216 -1.55 17.45 -29.77
N GLU A 217 -2.69 16.82 -29.53
CA GLU A 217 -3.84 17.52 -28.93
C GLU A 217 -3.60 17.81 -27.43
N TRP A 218 -3.00 16.88 -26.69
CA TRP A 218 -3.02 16.88 -25.22
C TRP A 218 -1.70 17.23 -24.53
N ILE A 219 -0.59 16.69 -25.02
CA ILE A 219 0.71 16.69 -24.34
C ILE A 219 1.48 17.99 -24.65
N ASN A 220 2.20 18.51 -23.66
CA ASN A 220 3.12 19.62 -23.84
C ASN A 220 4.25 19.23 -24.80
N LEU A 221 4.53 20.07 -25.80
CA LEU A 221 5.36 19.70 -26.96
C LEU A 221 6.82 19.36 -26.60
N VAL A 222 7.33 19.84 -25.45
CA VAL A 222 8.64 19.43 -24.91
C VAL A 222 8.71 17.91 -24.72
N TYR A 223 7.62 17.27 -24.31
CA TYR A 223 7.58 15.83 -24.09
C TYR A 223 7.37 15.01 -25.37
N LEU A 224 7.16 15.67 -26.51
CA LEU A 224 7.06 15.05 -27.84
C LEU A 224 8.32 15.26 -28.69
N ASP A 225 9.33 15.92 -28.13
CA ASP A 225 10.65 16.11 -28.72
C ASP A 225 11.55 14.90 -28.41
N MET A 226 12.31 14.43 -29.41
CA MET A 226 13.10 13.20 -29.28
C MET A 226 14.35 13.37 -28.41
N ASP A 227 15.01 14.53 -28.47
CA ASP A 227 16.18 14.82 -27.62
C ASP A 227 15.76 14.90 -26.14
N SER A 228 14.56 15.42 -25.89
CA SER A 228 13.93 15.49 -24.57
C SER A 228 13.48 14.11 -24.07
N GLN A 229 12.94 13.24 -24.95
CA GLN A 229 12.61 11.84 -24.62
C GLN A 229 13.85 11.04 -24.20
N ALA A 230 14.96 11.16 -24.94
CA ALA A 230 16.21 10.47 -24.61
C ALA A 230 16.76 10.88 -23.22
N GLN A 231 16.71 12.17 -22.87
CA GLN A 231 17.11 12.66 -21.54
C GLN A 231 16.19 12.14 -20.43
N ILE A 232 14.88 12.04 -20.69
CA ILE A 232 13.91 11.47 -19.75
C ILE A 232 14.18 9.98 -19.52
N GLN A 233 14.49 9.23 -20.59
CA GLN A 233 14.84 7.82 -20.49
C GLN A 233 16.14 7.62 -19.69
N GLU A 234 17.18 8.42 -19.93
CA GLU A 234 18.45 8.36 -19.18
C GLU A 234 18.24 8.59 -17.66
N GLU A 235 17.46 9.61 -17.27
CA GLU A 235 17.12 9.84 -15.85
C GLU A 235 16.24 8.71 -15.28
N PHE A 236 15.30 8.18 -16.07
CA PHE A 236 14.43 7.10 -15.63
C PHE A 236 15.17 5.77 -15.45
N GLU A 237 16.15 5.46 -16.30
CA GLU A 237 16.98 4.25 -16.17
C GLU A 237 17.89 4.31 -14.94
N GLU A 238 18.43 5.50 -14.58
CA GLU A 238 19.21 5.67 -13.36
C GLU A 238 18.35 5.51 -12.08
N ARG A 239 17.11 6.03 -12.09
CA ARG A 239 16.31 6.24 -10.86
C ARG A 239 15.10 5.32 -10.72
N SER A 240 14.65 4.69 -11.81
CA SER A 240 13.35 3.98 -11.93
C SER A 240 12.12 4.85 -11.61
N GLU A 241 12.27 6.18 -11.59
CA GLU A 241 11.20 7.15 -11.34
C GLU A 241 11.50 8.50 -12.01
N ILE A 242 10.46 9.21 -12.44
CA ILE A 242 10.57 10.60 -12.89
C ILE A 242 9.27 11.39 -12.69
N LEU A 243 9.37 12.71 -12.51
CA LEU A 243 8.24 13.64 -12.37
C LEU A 243 8.25 14.70 -13.49
N LEU A 244 7.37 14.54 -14.48
CA LEU A 244 7.23 15.45 -15.62
C LEU A 244 6.22 16.57 -15.29
N LYS A 245 6.69 17.81 -15.17
CA LYS A 245 5.88 18.98 -14.80
C LYS A 245 5.26 19.68 -16.00
N ASP A 246 4.10 20.30 -15.82
CA ASP A 246 3.34 20.93 -16.92
C ASP A 246 3.12 19.92 -18.09
N PHE A 247 2.79 18.66 -17.77
CA PHE A 247 2.76 17.54 -18.72
C PHE A 247 1.69 17.72 -19.81
N LEU A 248 0.49 18.20 -19.44
CA LEU A 248 -0.53 18.57 -20.42
C LEU A 248 -0.43 20.04 -20.79
N LYS A 249 -0.91 20.35 -22.00
CA LYS A 249 -1.16 21.72 -22.43
C LYS A 249 -2.12 22.41 -21.47
N LYS A 250 -1.84 23.67 -21.12
CA LYS A 250 -2.51 24.39 -20.02
C LYS A 250 -4.03 24.55 -20.24
N ASP A 251 -4.46 24.69 -21.50
CA ASP A 251 -5.88 24.72 -21.87
C ASP A 251 -6.57 23.37 -21.64
N LYS A 252 -5.90 22.26 -21.98
CA LYS A 252 -6.42 20.90 -21.76
C LYS A 252 -6.49 20.57 -20.27
N TYR A 253 -5.45 20.90 -19.51
CA TYR A 253 -5.43 20.73 -18.07
C TYR A 253 -6.54 21.53 -17.37
N GLN A 254 -6.76 22.79 -17.76
CA GLN A 254 -7.85 23.60 -17.22
C GLN A 254 -9.22 22.97 -17.52
N LEU A 255 -9.46 22.50 -18.74
CA LEU A 255 -10.72 21.83 -19.12
C LEU A 255 -10.94 20.51 -18.34
N LEU A 256 -9.89 19.79 -17.96
CA LEU A 256 -10.01 18.63 -17.07
C LEU A 256 -10.44 19.04 -15.66
N CYS A 257 -9.79 20.04 -15.08
CA CYS A 257 -10.12 20.51 -13.72
C CYS A 257 -11.55 21.05 -13.64
N GLU A 258 -11.98 21.85 -14.62
CA GLU A 258 -13.38 22.33 -14.72
C GLU A 258 -14.39 21.18 -14.82
N ALA A 259 -14.06 20.09 -15.52
CA ALA A 259 -14.93 18.93 -15.65
C ALA A 259 -14.93 18.02 -14.40
N LEU A 260 -13.82 17.94 -13.65
CA LEU A 260 -13.72 17.18 -12.39
C LEU A 260 -14.57 17.78 -11.26
N GLU A 261 -14.82 19.09 -11.30
CA GLU A 261 -15.74 19.78 -10.39
C GLU A 261 -17.24 19.54 -10.73
N SER A 262 -17.53 18.76 -11.79
CA SER A 262 -18.90 18.43 -12.21
C SER A 262 -19.62 17.52 -11.21
N LYS A 263 -20.78 18.01 -10.73
CA LYS A 263 -21.73 17.23 -9.90
C LYS A 263 -22.44 16.10 -10.64
N ALA A 264 -22.22 15.95 -11.95
CA ALA A 264 -22.77 14.85 -12.74
C ALA A 264 -21.95 13.56 -12.60
N ILE A 265 -20.67 13.65 -12.17
CA ILE A 265 -19.83 12.47 -11.97
C ILE A 265 -20.37 11.69 -10.77
N GLN A 266 -20.66 10.41 -11.00
CA GLN A 266 -21.04 9.46 -9.97
C GLN A 266 -19.77 8.86 -9.37
N TRP A 267 -19.63 8.96 -8.04
CA TRP A 267 -18.47 8.49 -7.29
C TRP A 267 -18.89 7.31 -6.42
N SER A 268 -18.13 6.23 -6.48
CA SER A 268 -18.34 5.00 -5.71
C SER A 268 -17.17 4.79 -4.73
N SER A 269 -17.48 4.47 -3.48
CA SER A 269 -16.45 4.18 -2.48
C SER A 269 -15.82 2.79 -2.71
N ARG A 270 -14.49 2.73 -2.68
CA ARG A 270 -13.69 1.51 -2.81
C ARG A 270 -13.22 1.05 -1.42
N GLY A 271 -13.41 -0.23 -1.14
CA GLY A 271 -12.97 -0.93 0.07
C GLY A 271 -12.25 -2.25 -0.27
N PRO A 272 -12.17 -3.21 0.67
CA PRO A 272 -12.55 -3.11 2.09
C PRO A 272 -11.59 -2.25 2.92
N ALA A 273 -12.02 -1.82 4.12
CA ALA A 273 -11.33 -0.82 4.92
C ALA A 273 -9.92 -1.23 5.41
N ASN A 274 -9.65 -2.53 5.56
CA ASN A 274 -8.30 -3.06 5.85
C ASN A 274 -7.35 -3.01 4.64
N LYS A 275 -7.79 -2.52 3.48
CA LYS A 275 -6.97 -2.41 2.25
C LYS A 275 -7.00 -1.01 1.66
N ARG A 276 -8.17 -0.36 1.66
CA ARG A 276 -8.37 0.95 1.03
C ARG A 276 -9.65 1.63 1.49
N LEU A 277 -9.64 2.96 1.42
CA LEU A 277 -10.84 3.80 1.45
C LEU A 277 -10.59 5.01 0.56
N TYR A 278 -11.18 5.03 -0.62
CA TYR A 278 -11.20 6.21 -1.51
C TYR A 278 -12.40 6.11 -2.45
N GLU A 279 -12.56 7.07 -3.37
CA GLU A 279 -13.65 7.06 -4.34
C GLU A 279 -13.15 6.93 -5.77
N THR A 280 -13.84 6.14 -6.58
CA THR A 280 -13.63 6.00 -8.03
C THR A 280 -14.82 6.53 -8.79
N ALA A 281 -14.59 7.16 -9.94
CA ALA A 281 -15.67 7.59 -10.82
C ALA A 281 -16.28 6.40 -11.59
N GLU A 282 -17.59 6.43 -11.82
CA GLU A 282 -18.28 5.50 -12.72
C GLU A 282 -18.15 5.99 -14.18
N ASP A 283 -17.55 5.17 -15.05
CA ASP A 283 -17.19 5.53 -16.44
C ASP A 283 -18.35 6.15 -17.24
N ASP A 284 -19.57 5.60 -17.12
CA ASP A 284 -20.74 6.10 -17.84
C ASP A 284 -21.08 7.56 -17.48
N SER A 285 -20.87 7.96 -16.22
CA SER A 285 -21.19 9.29 -15.69
C SER A 285 -20.22 10.40 -16.13
N LEU A 286 -19.06 10.03 -16.69
CA LEU A 286 -17.99 10.97 -16.96
C LEU A 286 -18.31 11.96 -18.10
N PRO A 287 -18.04 13.26 -17.94
CA PRO A 287 -18.00 14.23 -19.04
C PRO A 287 -17.05 13.82 -20.16
N ASP A 288 -17.39 14.19 -21.41
CA ASP A 288 -16.64 13.79 -22.61
C ASP A 288 -15.15 14.13 -22.58
N ILE A 289 -14.75 15.24 -21.95
CA ILE A 289 -13.33 15.61 -21.85
C ILE A 289 -12.55 14.65 -20.94
N LEU A 290 -13.17 14.15 -19.86
CA LEU A 290 -12.55 13.13 -18.99
C LEU A 290 -12.50 11.77 -19.70
N LYS A 291 -13.55 11.41 -20.44
CA LYS A 291 -13.57 10.20 -21.29
C LYS A 291 -12.47 10.22 -22.37
N LYS A 292 -12.23 11.37 -23.01
CA LYS A 292 -11.14 11.55 -23.98
C LYS A 292 -9.76 11.46 -23.34
N PHE A 293 -9.57 11.99 -22.13
CA PHE A 293 -8.30 11.85 -21.42
C PHE A 293 -8.04 10.41 -20.95
N LEU A 294 -9.07 9.71 -20.45
CA LEU A 294 -9.00 8.27 -20.20
C LEU A 294 -8.77 7.42 -21.45
N HIS A 295 -9.12 7.93 -22.63
CA HIS A 295 -8.79 7.29 -23.92
C HIS A 295 -7.33 7.56 -24.31
N LEU A 296 -6.81 8.77 -24.12
CA LEU A 296 -5.36 9.06 -24.24
C LEU A 296 -4.53 8.15 -23.33
N LEU A 297 -4.92 8.02 -22.05
CA LEU A 297 -4.27 7.13 -21.07
C LEU A 297 -4.39 5.62 -21.40
N ARG A 298 -5.14 5.26 -22.45
CA ARG A 298 -5.24 3.89 -22.98
C ARG A 298 -4.81 3.80 -24.44
N SER A 299 -4.31 4.87 -25.04
CA SER A 299 -4.03 4.95 -26.48
C SER A 299 -2.72 4.27 -26.87
N GLU A 300 -2.70 3.65 -28.05
CA GLU A 300 -1.49 3.07 -28.65
C GLU A 300 -0.32 4.06 -28.68
N ALA A 301 -0.60 5.32 -29.06
CA ALA A 301 0.38 6.39 -29.08
C ALA A 301 0.99 6.69 -27.70
N LEU A 302 0.22 6.62 -26.60
CA LEU A 302 0.78 6.82 -25.26
C LEU A 302 1.60 5.61 -24.79
N PHE A 303 1.22 4.37 -25.12
CA PHE A 303 2.04 3.20 -24.80
C PHE A 303 3.43 3.29 -25.44
N LEU A 304 3.51 3.76 -26.70
CA LEU A 304 4.79 4.04 -27.36
C LEU A 304 5.54 5.21 -26.71
N LEU A 305 4.85 6.30 -26.37
CA LEU A 305 5.48 7.44 -25.69
C LEU A 305 6.06 7.05 -24.30
N LEU A 306 5.37 6.20 -23.54
CA LEU A 306 5.86 5.68 -22.26
C LEU A 306 7.05 4.74 -22.45
N SER A 307 7.09 3.96 -23.54
CA SER A 307 8.28 3.17 -23.89
C SER A 307 9.48 4.10 -24.09
N ASN A 308 9.32 5.17 -24.88
CA ASN A 308 10.37 6.17 -25.13
C ASN A 308 10.79 6.98 -23.88
N PHE A 309 10.01 6.99 -22.80
CA PHE A 309 10.40 7.63 -21.53
C PHE A 309 11.07 6.68 -20.54
N THR A 310 11.02 5.36 -20.76
CA THR A 310 11.33 4.38 -19.70
C THR A 310 12.18 3.19 -20.15
N GLY A 311 12.43 3.03 -21.44
CA GLY A 311 13.07 1.83 -22.01
C GLY A 311 12.17 0.59 -22.03
N LEU A 312 11.06 0.57 -21.29
CA LEU A 312 10.16 -0.58 -21.17
C LEU A 312 9.43 -0.88 -22.49
N LYS A 313 9.25 -2.16 -22.81
CA LYS A 313 8.65 -2.61 -24.08
C LYS A 313 7.12 -2.61 -24.05
N LEU A 314 6.53 -1.45 -23.77
CA LEU A 314 5.09 -1.24 -23.75
C LEU A 314 4.47 -1.14 -25.16
N HIS A 315 5.28 -1.06 -26.23
CA HIS A 315 4.79 -1.08 -27.61
C HIS A 315 5.67 -1.93 -28.53
N PHE A 316 5.09 -2.47 -29.60
CA PHE A 316 5.80 -3.35 -30.54
C PHE A 316 6.76 -2.60 -31.50
N LEU A 317 6.68 -1.26 -31.55
CA LEU A 317 7.64 -0.39 -32.23
C LEU A 317 8.71 0.18 -31.29
N ALA A 318 8.62 -0.09 -29.98
CA ALA A 318 9.69 0.26 -29.05
C ALA A 318 10.94 -0.60 -29.34
N PRO A 319 12.15 -0.07 -29.12
CA PRO A 319 13.38 -0.84 -29.23
C PRO A 319 13.35 -2.13 -28.39
N SER A 320 14.14 -3.12 -28.80
CA SER A 320 14.51 -4.26 -27.96
C SER A 320 15.98 -4.18 -27.60
N ASP A 321 16.36 -4.71 -26.43
CA ASP A 321 17.77 -5.03 -26.12
C ASP A 321 18.40 -5.90 -27.24
N GLU A 322 17.61 -6.78 -27.87
CA GLU A 322 18.03 -7.61 -29.01
C GLU A 322 18.34 -6.82 -30.31
N ASP A 323 17.87 -5.57 -30.44
CA ASP A 323 18.09 -4.73 -31.63
C ASP A 323 19.44 -3.98 -31.57
N GLU A 324 19.98 -3.73 -30.37
CA GLU A 324 21.28 -3.04 -30.21
C GLU A 324 22.46 -3.97 -30.54
N ASP A 325 22.42 -5.23 -30.10
CA ASP A 325 23.41 -6.27 -30.41
C ASP A 325 23.53 -6.57 -31.92
N ALA A 326 22.54 -6.18 -32.73
CA ALA A 326 22.57 -6.30 -34.19
C ALA A 326 23.34 -5.15 -34.87
N GLY A 327 23.63 -4.05 -34.16
CA GLY A 327 24.15 -2.80 -34.71
C GLY A 327 25.67 -2.74 -34.91
N GLU A 328 26.47 -3.34 -34.01
CA GLU A 328 27.95 -3.24 -34.06
C GLU A 328 28.63 -4.12 -35.13
N GLY A 329 27.85 -4.81 -35.96
CA GLY A 329 28.33 -5.87 -36.85
C GLY A 329 28.87 -5.46 -38.24
N ARG A 330 28.89 -4.17 -38.63
CA ARG A 330 29.36 -3.74 -39.97
C ARG A 330 30.03 -2.36 -40.04
N ALA A 331 31.37 -2.36 -39.98
CA ALA A 331 32.21 -1.37 -40.66
C ALA A 331 33.23 -2.12 -41.54
N ASP A 332 33.48 -1.61 -42.75
CA ASP A 332 34.37 -2.23 -43.74
C ASP A 332 35.83 -2.29 -43.28
N ASP A 333 36.54 -3.35 -43.70
CA ASP A 333 37.92 -3.16 -44.16
C ASP A 333 38.30 -4.13 -45.29
N THR A 334 38.58 -3.58 -46.47
CA THR A 334 38.94 -4.35 -47.68
C THR A 334 40.45 -4.34 -47.93
N ALA A 335 41.14 -5.45 -47.65
CA ALA A 335 42.42 -5.78 -48.27
C ALA A 335 42.66 -7.31 -48.23
N GLY A 336 42.94 -7.93 -49.38
CA GLY A 336 43.07 -9.39 -49.47
C GLY A 336 44.51 -9.89 -49.36
N HIS A 337 44.67 -11.22 -49.21
CA HIS A 337 45.53 -12.02 -50.09
C HIS A 337 45.28 -13.54 -49.94
N SER A 338 45.57 -14.25 -51.03
CA SER A 338 45.48 -15.69 -51.31
C SER A 338 46.10 -16.66 -50.29
N GLY A 339 45.52 -17.87 -50.17
CA GLY A 339 45.97 -19.01 -49.31
C GLY A 339 47.23 -19.77 -49.81
N PRO A 340 47.43 -21.09 -49.54
CA PRO A 340 46.43 -22.17 -49.36
C PRO A 340 46.67 -23.19 -48.19
N LYS A 341 45.85 -24.26 -48.13
CA LYS A 341 45.99 -25.49 -47.28
C LYS A 341 47.19 -26.37 -47.69
N PRO A 342 47.67 -27.26 -46.79
CA PRO A 342 47.41 -28.74 -46.87
C PRO A 342 46.97 -29.35 -45.49
N GLU A 343 46.08 -30.36 -45.44
CA GLU A 343 46.33 -31.84 -45.38
C GLU A 343 46.98 -32.33 -44.06
N GLN A 344 46.18 -32.98 -43.19
CA GLN A 344 46.10 -34.44 -42.93
C GLN A 344 47.31 -35.05 -42.20
N GLU A 345 47.06 -35.64 -41.02
CA GLU A 345 47.55 -36.99 -40.68
C GLU A 345 46.76 -37.56 -39.48
N GLU A 346 46.39 -38.84 -39.56
CA GLU A 346 45.80 -39.63 -38.48
C GLU A 346 46.91 -40.37 -37.72
N THR A 347 46.71 -40.69 -36.44
CA THR A 347 47.36 -41.87 -35.84
C THR A 347 46.57 -42.40 -34.65
N GLU A 348 46.74 -43.69 -34.35
CA GLU A 348 45.71 -44.57 -33.79
C GLU A 348 46.29 -45.46 -32.65
N GLN A 349 45.42 -46.18 -31.91
CA GLN A 349 45.72 -47.31 -30.99
C GLN A 349 46.40 -46.95 -29.64
N HIS A 350 46.28 -47.65 -28.50
CA HIS A 350 45.60 -48.89 -28.03
C HIS A 350 44.87 -48.58 -26.68
N ALA A 351 43.76 -49.17 -26.21
CA ALA A 351 43.27 -50.57 -26.11
C ALA A 351 43.89 -51.42 -24.97
N GLU A 352 43.08 -51.80 -23.95
CA GLU A 352 42.95 -53.19 -23.39
C GLU A 352 41.88 -53.33 -22.25
N HIS A 353 40.95 -54.31 -22.44
CA HIS A 353 40.32 -55.29 -21.49
C HIS A 353 40.06 -54.98 -19.98
N SER A 354 39.04 -55.49 -19.26
CA SER A 354 37.76 -56.26 -19.46
C SER A 354 37.24 -56.73 -18.04
N PRO A 355 36.17 -57.55 -17.81
CA PRO A 355 34.90 -57.82 -18.53
C PRO A 355 33.61 -58.04 -17.64
N HIS A 356 32.48 -58.27 -18.33
CA HIS A 356 31.31 -59.12 -17.99
C HIS A 356 29.99 -58.56 -17.39
N GLN A 357 28.96 -58.73 -18.24
CA GLN A 357 27.49 -58.64 -18.15
C GLN A 357 26.88 -59.99 -17.65
N PRO A 358 25.54 -60.24 -17.58
CA PRO A 358 24.39 -59.65 -18.33
C PRO A 358 23.32 -59.01 -17.41
N ASP A 359 22.09 -58.63 -17.82
CA ASP A 359 21.31 -58.92 -19.04
C ASP A 359 20.29 -57.78 -19.38
N GLN A 360 19.51 -57.94 -20.46
CA GLN A 360 18.46 -57.01 -20.95
C GLN A 360 17.16 -57.80 -21.31
N PRO A 361 15.97 -57.18 -21.53
CA PRO A 361 15.72 -56.26 -22.67
C PRO A 361 14.77 -55.05 -22.46
N ASP A 362 15.12 -53.98 -23.18
CA ASP A 362 14.30 -53.13 -24.08
C ASP A 362 13.01 -52.43 -23.64
N ASN A 363 13.08 -51.09 -23.54
CA ASN A 363 12.46 -50.15 -24.51
C ASN A 363 12.63 -48.67 -24.09
N ILE A 364 13.48 -47.91 -24.79
CA ILE A 364 13.49 -46.43 -24.83
C ILE A 364 13.93 -45.99 -26.24
N PRO A 365 13.24 -45.04 -26.87
CA PRO A 365 13.87 -44.07 -27.78
C PRO A 365 14.07 -42.74 -27.08
N GLU A 366 15.28 -42.18 -27.20
CA GLU A 366 15.75 -41.02 -26.44
C GLU A 366 15.12 -39.69 -26.88
N ALA A 367 15.18 -38.70 -25.98
CA ALA A 367 14.72 -37.35 -26.25
C ALA A 367 15.73 -36.55 -27.09
N GLN A 368 15.44 -36.34 -28.37
CA GLN A 368 15.96 -35.22 -29.16
C GLN A 368 14.92 -34.66 -30.11
N ASP A 369 14.32 -33.51 -29.76
CA ASP A 369 13.84 -32.53 -30.74
C ASP A 369 13.75 -31.15 -30.05
N SER A 370 14.91 -30.54 -29.81
CA SER A 370 15.05 -29.18 -29.25
C SER A 370 14.64 -28.11 -30.27
N LYS A 371 13.36 -28.10 -30.64
CA LYS A 371 12.77 -27.02 -31.43
C LYS A 371 12.60 -25.79 -30.55
N LYS A 372 13.35 -24.74 -30.90
CA LYS A 372 13.19 -23.37 -30.39
C LYS A 372 11.70 -23.00 -30.40
N GLN A 373 11.11 -22.81 -29.20
CA GLN A 373 9.92 -21.98 -29.11
C GLN A 373 10.41 -20.54 -29.31
N ASN A 374 10.03 -19.91 -30.42
CA ASN A 374 10.15 -18.45 -30.52
C ASN A 374 9.38 -17.86 -29.33
N GLY A 375 10.03 -16.99 -28.57
CA GLY A 375 9.39 -16.24 -27.50
C GLY A 375 8.17 -15.52 -28.07
N LYS A 376 6.99 -15.89 -27.57
CA LYS A 376 5.77 -15.18 -27.92
C LYS A 376 5.82 -13.89 -27.12
N LEU A 377 6.07 -12.75 -27.80
CA LEU A 377 6.03 -11.44 -27.15
C LEU A 377 4.78 -11.35 -26.27
N SER A 378 4.97 -10.86 -25.04
CA SER A 378 3.84 -10.44 -24.22
C SER A 378 3.07 -9.35 -24.98
N THR A 379 1.79 -9.22 -24.67
CA THR A 379 0.97 -8.14 -25.24
C THR A 379 0.83 -7.09 -24.15
N PRO A 380 1.44 -5.90 -24.31
CA PRO A 380 1.38 -4.89 -23.28
C PRO A 380 -0.06 -4.51 -22.94
N VAL A 381 -0.32 -4.35 -21.65
CA VAL A 381 -1.65 -4.02 -21.12
C VAL A 381 -1.57 -2.93 -20.07
N CYS A 382 -2.68 -2.23 -19.85
CA CYS A 382 -2.84 -1.31 -18.73
C CYS A 382 -4.11 -1.62 -17.94
N ALA A 383 -4.13 -1.18 -16.68
CA ALA A 383 -5.34 -0.99 -15.90
C ALA A 383 -5.29 0.41 -15.28
N GLY A 384 -6.44 1.07 -15.11
CA GLY A 384 -6.44 2.41 -14.54
C GLY A 384 -7.84 2.97 -14.28
N GLU A 385 -7.88 3.91 -13.33
CA GLU A 385 -9.09 4.49 -12.74
C GLU A 385 -8.89 5.99 -12.45
N LEU A 386 -9.99 6.75 -12.48
CA LEU A 386 -10.04 8.13 -12.00
C LEU A 386 -10.48 8.11 -10.53
N ARG A 387 -9.60 8.62 -9.64
CA ARG A 387 -9.77 8.59 -8.18
C ARG A 387 -10.05 9.97 -7.61
N ARG A 388 -10.81 10.02 -6.52
CA ARG A 388 -11.03 11.24 -5.70
C ARG A 388 -10.53 11.01 -4.27
N TRP A 389 -9.77 11.99 -3.80
CA TRP A 389 -9.02 11.96 -2.54
C TRP A 389 -9.47 13.09 -1.63
N THR A 390 -10.16 12.76 -0.54
CA THR A 390 -10.66 13.73 0.45
C THR A 390 -10.21 13.31 1.86
N HIS A 391 -10.45 14.17 2.85
CA HIS A 391 -10.22 13.82 4.26
C HIS A 391 -10.84 12.46 4.60
N GLY A 392 -10.06 11.58 5.23
CA GLY A 392 -10.45 10.23 5.58
C GLY A 392 -9.99 9.15 4.60
N HIS A 393 -9.55 9.49 3.39
CA HIS A 393 -9.13 8.52 2.37
C HIS A 393 -7.68 8.03 2.56
N TYR A 394 -7.43 6.77 2.17
CA TYR A 394 -6.12 6.08 2.25
C TYR A 394 -6.08 4.81 1.38
N THR A 395 -4.89 4.25 1.18
CA THR A 395 -4.71 2.80 0.98
C THR A 395 -3.74 2.24 2.03
N LEU A 396 -3.77 0.93 2.21
CA LEU A 396 -2.87 0.17 3.07
C LEU A 396 -2.11 -0.86 2.23
N VAL A 397 -0.94 -1.23 2.72
CA VAL A 397 -0.20 -2.41 2.29
C VAL A 397 -0.89 -3.64 2.89
N HIS A 398 -1.11 -4.68 2.09
CA HIS A 398 -1.79 -5.89 2.56
C HIS A 398 -1.24 -7.15 1.88
N ASP A 399 -1.22 -8.29 2.58
CA ASP A 399 -0.58 -9.52 2.12
C ASP A 399 -1.14 -10.14 0.82
N THR A 400 -2.32 -9.69 0.40
CA THR A 400 -2.99 -10.12 -0.84
C THR A 400 -2.76 -9.16 -2.00
N GLN A 401 -1.94 -8.12 -1.82
CA GLN A 401 -1.46 -7.23 -2.86
C GLN A 401 -0.51 -8.01 -3.78
N ALA A 402 -0.82 -8.05 -5.08
CA ALA A 402 0.06 -8.66 -6.06
C ALA A 402 1.34 -7.82 -6.19
N THR A 403 2.50 -8.46 -6.14
CA THR A 403 3.77 -7.82 -6.48
C THR A 403 4.28 -8.39 -7.80
N GLU A 404 4.47 -7.50 -8.76
CA GLU A 404 4.72 -7.77 -10.16
C GLU A 404 5.42 -6.57 -10.79
N PHE A 405 6.26 -6.82 -11.80
CA PHE A 405 6.89 -5.77 -12.60
C PHE A 405 5.82 -4.92 -13.28
N ALA A 406 5.88 -3.61 -13.08
CA ALA A 406 4.85 -2.70 -13.53
C ALA A 406 5.31 -1.24 -13.53
N LEU A 407 4.92 -0.48 -14.54
CA LEU A 407 5.07 0.97 -14.57
C LEU A 407 3.80 1.63 -14.01
N ASP A 408 3.92 2.29 -12.86
CA ASP A 408 2.86 3.14 -12.33
C ASP A 408 2.90 4.53 -12.97
N LEU A 409 1.72 5.06 -13.28
CA LEU A 409 1.50 6.42 -13.76
C LEU A 409 0.48 7.12 -12.86
N LEU A 410 0.87 8.26 -12.30
CA LEU A 410 0.02 9.11 -11.47
C LEU A 410 -0.05 10.51 -12.08
N PHE A 411 -1.25 10.97 -12.45
CA PHE A 411 -1.47 12.33 -12.95
C PHE A 411 -2.44 13.10 -12.05
N PHE A 412 -1.96 14.13 -11.36
CA PHE A 412 -2.75 14.84 -10.34
C PHE A 412 -3.48 16.08 -10.87
N CYS A 413 -4.68 16.33 -10.33
CA CYS A 413 -5.56 17.42 -10.72
C CYS A 413 -6.21 18.08 -9.48
N GLY A 414 -6.19 19.41 -9.44
CA GLY A 414 -6.82 20.19 -8.38
C GLY A 414 -6.13 20.06 -7.01
N CYS A 415 -4.80 19.91 -6.96
CA CYS A 415 -3.99 19.89 -5.73
C CYS A 415 -3.24 21.21 -5.42
N GLU A 416 -3.65 22.34 -6.01
CA GLU A 416 -3.17 23.70 -5.66
C GLU A 416 -3.07 23.92 -4.14
N ASP A 417 -1.92 24.36 -3.62
CA ASP A 417 -1.67 24.52 -2.18
C ASP A 417 -1.83 23.23 -1.33
N TRP A 418 -1.66 22.03 -1.91
CA TRP A 418 -1.65 20.80 -1.11
C TRP A 418 -0.34 20.68 -0.32
N ASP A 419 -0.46 20.52 1.00
CA ASP A 419 0.67 20.38 1.90
C ASP A 419 0.95 18.89 2.17
N PRO A 420 2.20 18.40 2.07
CA PRO A 420 2.55 17.03 2.46
C PRO A 420 2.13 16.65 3.88
N GLU A 421 2.03 17.60 4.81
CA GLU A 421 1.51 17.37 6.17
C GLU A 421 0.04 16.92 6.19
N TYR A 422 -0.72 17.13 5.10
CA TYR A 422 -2.11 16.68 4.98
C TYR A 422 -2.23 15.17 4.70
N GLY A 423 -1.15 14.50 4.30
CA GLY A 423 -1.19 13.16 3.72
C GLY A 423 -1.58 13.19 2.24
N GLY A 424 -2.08 12.07 1.70
CA GLY A 424 -2.49 11.94 0.29
C GLY A 424 -1.34 11.75 -0.71
N PHE A 425 -0.09 11.83 -0.27
CA PHE A 425 1.06 11.40 -1.06
C PHE A 425 1.09 9.87 -1.23
N THR A 426 1.66 9.41 -2.33
CA THR A 426 1.92 7.98 -2.57
C THR A 426 3.35 7.67 -2.12
N SER A 427 3.50 6.77 -1.16
CA SER A 427 4.80 6.27 -0.69
C SER A 427 5.04 4.87 -1.25
N TYR A 428 6.28 4.62 -1.66
CA TYR A 428 6.80 3.33 -2.15
C TYR A 428 7.82 2.80 -1.14
N ILE A 429 7.70 1.52 -0.78
CA ILE A 429 8.49 0.88 0.29
C ILE A 429 9.04 -0.47 -0.16
N ALA A 430 10.17 -0.86 0.41
CA ALA A 430 10.71 -2.22 0.26
C ALA A 430 9.86 -3.24 1.05
N LYS A 431 9.70 -4.44 0.48
CA LYS A 431 8.75 -5.42 1.00
C LYS A 431 9.27 -6.18 2.21
N GLY A 432 8.56 -6.02 3.33
CA GLY A 432 8.95 -6.60 4.61
C GLY A 432 9.98 -5.76 5.38
N GLU A 433 10.25 -4.54 4.92
CA GLU A 433 11.20 -3.61 5.52
C GLU A 433 10.50 -2.29 5.89
N ASP A 434 11.09 -1.53 6.82
CA ASP A 434 10.60 -0.19 7.23
C ASP A 434 11.20 0.94 6.34
N GLU A 435 11.82 0.60 5.20
CA GLU A 435 12.49 1.56 4.31
C GLU A 435 11.54 2.17 3.27
N GLU A 436 11.38 3.50 3.32
CA GLU A 436 10.70 4.28 2.29
C GLU A 436 11.69 4.60 1.16
N LEU A 437 11.38 4.09 -0.04
CA LEU A 437 12.19 4.24 -1.25
C LEU A 437 11.91 5.56 -1.97
N LEU A 438 10.62 5.95 -2.05
CA LEU A 438 10.17 7.13 -2.80
C LEU A 438 8.84 7.65 -2.25
N THR A 439 8.69 8.97 -2.18
CA THR A 439 7.40 9.64 -1.91
C THR A 439 7.02 10.58 -3.06
N VAL A 440 5.88 10.30 -3.70
CA VAL A 440 5.27 11.11 -4.76
C VAL A 440 4.18 11.99 -4.14
N ASN A 441 4.43 13.30 -4.11
CA ASN A 441 3.48 14.29 -3.60
C ASN A 441 2.49 14.73 -4.70
N PRO A 442 1.21 15.03 -4.37
CA PRO A 442 0.27 15.58 -5.34
C PRO A 442 0.70 16.98 -5.82
N GLU A 443 1.07 17.12 -7.09
CA GLU A 443 1.43 18.41 -7.72
C GLU A 443 0.69 18.58 -9.05
N ASP A 444 0.11 19.76 -9.28
CA ASP A 444 -0.82 19.98 -10.39
C ASP A 444 -0.16 19.92 -11.77
N ASN A 445 -0.85 19.28 -12.71
CA ASN A 445 -0.39 19.07 -14.08
C ASN A 445 0.97 18.32 -14.15
N CYS A 446 1.33 17.58 -13.10
CA CYS A 446 2.51 16.73 -13.06
C CYS A 446 2.14 15.27 -13.31
N LEU A 447 2.95 14.60 -14.14
CA LEU A 447 2.93 13.17 -14.36
C LEU A 447 4.08 12.53 -13.60
N ALA A 448 3.78 11.71 -12.60
CA ALA A 448 4.79 10.84 -11.98
C ALA A 448 4.76 9.48 -12.67
N LEU A 449 5.93 8.99 -13.07
CA LEU A 449 6.15 7.63 -13.52
C LEU A 449 7.05 6.93 -12.50
N VAL A 450 6.70 5.72 -12.08
CA VAL A 450 7.49 4.92 -11.13
C VAL A 450 7.45 3.46 -11.56
N TYR A 451 8.62 2.88 -11.86
CA TYR A 451 8.73 1.45 -12.12
C TYR A 451 8.84 0.70 -10.78
N ARG A 452 8.05 -0.37 -10.64
CA ARG A 452 8.10 -1.27 -9.49
C ARG A 452 8.55 -2.65 -9.92
N ASP A 453 9.31 -3.29 -9.05
CA ASP A 453 9.62 -4.71 -9.11
C ASP A 453 8.67 -5.56 -8.25
N LYS A 454 9.09 -6.80 -7.96
CA LYS A 454 8.34 -7.76 -7.13
C LYS A 454 8.53 -7.57 -5.62
N GLU A 455 9.48 -6.76 -5.21
CA GLU A 455 9.76 -6.46 -3.79
C GLU A 455 9.43 -5.01 -3.43
N THR A 456 8.87 -4.24 -4.35
CA THR A 456 8.35 -2.88 -4.12
C THR A 456 6.85 -2.88 -3.89
N MET A 457 6.42 -2.34 -2.76
CA MET A 457 5.02 -2.08 -2.44
C MET A 457 4.74 -0.58 -2.41
N LYS A 458 3.46 -0.18 -2.46
CA LYS A 458 3.07 1.24 -2.37
C LYS A 458 1.75 1.44 -1.63
N PHE A 459 1.57 2.63 -1.07
CA PHE A 459 0.31 3.07 -0.47
C PHE A 459 0.09 4.58 -0.60
N VAL A 460 -1.17 5.02 -0.53
CA VAL A 460 -1.53 6.45 -0.42
C VAL A 460 -1.78 6.78 1.05
N LYS A 461 -0.98 7.69 1.62
CA LYS A 461 -1.04 8.00 3.05
C LYS A 461 -2.37 8.66 3.43
N TYR A 462 -2.92 8.26 4.58
CA TYR A 462 -4.15 8.82 5.17
C TYR A 462 -4.24 10.35 5.11
N ILE A 463 -5.31 10.85 4.49
CA ILE A 463 -5.58 12.28 4.38
C ILE A 463 -6.25 12.78 5.66
N ASN A 464 -5.46 13.49 6.46
CA ASN A 464 -5.86 13.90 7.80
C ASN A 464 -6.61 15.24 7.83
N HIS A 465 -7.04 15.65 9.04
CA HIS A 465 -7.91 16.81 9.23
C HIS A 465 -7.23 18.16 8.94
N HIS A 466 -5.88 18.25 8.86
CA HIS A 466 -5.21 19.48 8.37
C HIS A 466 -5.62 19.82 6.93
N SER A 467 -5.97 18.85 6.09
CA SER A 467 -6.44 19.07 4.71
C SER A 467 -7.64 20.04 4.63
N LEU A 468 -8.49 20.09 5.66
CA LEU A 468 -9.64 21.01 5.69
C LEU A 468 -9.22 22.49 5.82
N ALA A 469 -7.98 22.78 6.21
CA ALA A 469 -7.44 24.14 6.17
C ALA A 469 -7.46 24.73 4.75
N ARG A 470 -7.36 23.87 3.71
CA ARG A 470 -7.39 24.23 2.30
C ARG A 470 -8.72 24.89 1.89
N LEU A 471 -9.84 24.54 2.54
CA LEU A 471 -11.15 25.15 2.29
C LEU A 471 -11.19 26.66 2.57
N LYS A 472 -10.21 27.21 3.30
CA LYS A 472 -10.06 28.66 3.49
C LYS A 472 -9.60 29.39 2.23
N LYS A 473 -8.83 28.71 1.36
CA LYS A 473 -8.39 29.22 0.05
C LYS A 473 -9.35 28.77 -1.07
N HIS A 474 -9.75 27.49 -1.04
CA HIS A 474 -10.47 26.79 -2.09
C HIS A 474 -11.81 26.22 -1.56
N PRO A 475 -12.83 27.07 -1.28
CA PRO A 475 -14.01 26.67 -0.50
C PRO A 475 -14.91 25.61 -1.15
N ASN A 476 -14.79 25.41 -2.46
CA ASN A 476 -15.56 24.40 -3.21
C ASN A 476 -14.81 23.06 -3.38
N ARG A 477 -13.55 22.96 -2.93
CA ARG A 477 -12.64 21.85 -3.26
C ARG A 477 -12.21 21.09 -1.98
N THR A 478 -12.89 19.99 -1.69
CA THR A 478 -12.74 19.19 -0.46
C THR A 478 -11.60 18.15 -0.49
N GLY A 479 -10.68 18.27 -1.45
CA GLY A 479 -9.73 17.21 -1.79
C GLY A 479 -9.03 17.47 -3.12
N PHE A 480 -8.46 16.44 -3.73
CA PHE A 480 -7.91 16.46 -5.09
C PHE A 480 -8.35 15.20 -5.86
N TRP A 481 -7.98 15.14 -7.14
CA TRP A 481 -8.20 13.99 -8.00
C TRP A 481 -6.88 13.50 -8.59
N ASP A 482 -6.83 12.23 -8.95
CA ASP A 482 -5.79 11.73 -9.85
C ASP A 482 -6.34 10.73 -10.87
N PHE A 483 -5.60 10.60 -11.96
CA PHE A 483 -5.71 9.47 -12.87
C PHE A 483 -4.57 8.53 -12.54
N SER A 484 -4.90 7.35 -12.02
CA SER A 484 -3.94 6.33 -11.60
C SER A 484 -4.00 5.16 -12.56
N PHE A 485 -2.91 4.95 -13.29
CA PHE A 485 -2.75 3.87 -14.26
C PHE A 485 -1.55 3.00 -13.89
N VAL A 486 -1.60 1.74 -14.33
CA VAL A 486 -0.52 0.76 -14.20
C VAL A 486 -0.36 0.07 -15.55
N TYR A 487 0.84 0.07 -16.10
CA TYR A 487 1.20 -0.54 -17.37
C TYR A 487 2.10 -1.76 -17.14
N TYR A 488 1.99 -2.72 -18.05
CA TYR A 488 2.64 -4.01 -18.01
C TYR A 488 3.10 -4.39 -19.43
N GLU A 489 4.27 -5.01 -19.55
CA GLU A 489 4.85 -5.50 -20.81
C GLU A 489 4.16 -6.78 -21.35
#